data_AF-A0A7I4XUZ8-F1
#
_entry.id   AF-A0A7I4XUZ8-F1
#
_cell.length_a   1.000
_cell.length_b   1.000
_cell.length_c   1.000
_cell.angle_alpha   90.00
_cell.angle_beta   90.00
_cell.angle_gamma   90.00
#
_symmetry.space_group_name_H-M   'P 1'
#
loop_
_entity.id
_entity.type
_entity.pdbx_description
1 polymer ?
#
loop_
_entity_poly.entity_id
_entity_poly.type
_entity_poly.pdbx_seq_one_letter_code
_entity_poly.pdbx_strand_id
1 'polypeptide(L)'
;MMITIKSAQRLPRGLNVEWTDGMRAKFSNVWLRDNSLHMRPALIHLDLNPCPQKVALSSNCVSLEWPPFLRADFPSEFLRSHSHVQPATNLCKNPNKQILTKPWRIQKRPCSVDQRHIGAMIWKEPLVINGTVWPHLEKLPSVVTVETRFDAARVSLVDSVAALKRLHDEHPVYFRFMMENPIEYEHAFFKASHHLANVDKNEIVSTVFNNDFRSSQMTTDNLIFSIAV
;
A
#
# COMPACT_ATOMS: atom_id res chain seq x y z
N MET A 1 -16.72 -2.24 -21.52
CA MET A 1 -16.28 -2.40 -22.92
C MET A 1 -15.61 -3.75 -23.02
N MET A 2 -16.12 -4.67 -23.84
CA MET A 2 -15.59 -6.04 -23.93
C MET A 2 -14.24 -6.00 -24.66
N ILE A 3 -13.16 -6.35 -23.98
CA ILE A 3 -11.80 -6.33 -24.54
C ILE A 3 -11.58 -7.70 -25.22
N THR A 4 -11.70 -7.78 -26.53
CA THR A 4 -11.62 -9.05 -27.30
C THR A 4 -10.27 -9.19 -28.00
N ILE A 5 -9.70 -10.39 -28.00
CA ILE A 5 -8.40 -10.66 -28.63
C ILE A 5 -8.62 -10.91 -30.12
N LYS A 6 -7.92 -10.14 -30.96
CA LYS A 6 -7.91 -10.32 -32.41
C LYS A 6 -6.91 -11.38 -32.84
N SER A 7 -5.70 -11.37 -32.26
CA SER A 7 -4.69 -12.40 -32.52
C SER A 7 -3.69 -12.53 -31.38
N ALA A 8 -3.09 -13.71 -31.27
CA ALA A 8 -1.98 -13.99 -30.37
C ALA A 8 -0.89 -14.75 -31.13
N GLN A 9 0.29 -14.16 -31.24
CA GLN A 9 1.42 -14.70 -31.98
C GLN A 9 2.56 -15.06 -31.04
N ARG A 10 3.02 -16.32 -31.12
CA ARG A 10 4.20 -16.78 -30.40
C ARG A 10 5.45 -16.08 -30.92
N LEU A 11 6.27 -15.57 -30.00
CA LEU A 11 7.62 -15.06 -30.24
C LEU A 11 8.65 -15.99 -29.58
N PRO A 12 9.93 -15.94 -29.99
CA PRO A 12 10.97 -16.78 -29.38
C PRO A 12 11.10 -16.65 -27.86
N ARG A 13 10.85 -15.45 -27.31
CA ARG A 13 10.93 -15.16 -25.86
C ARG A 13 9.62 -14.62 -25.28
N GLY A 14 8.50 -14.78 -25.97
CA GLY A 14 7.26 -14.19 -25.50
C GLY A 14 6.04 -14.47 -26.36
N LEU A 15 4.99 -13.70 -26.09
CA LEU A 15 3.73 -13.70 -26.81
C LEU A 15 3.40 -12.27 -27.20
N ASN A 16 3.09 -12.05 -28.48
CA ASN A 16 2.52 -10.80 -28.97
C ASN A 16 0.99 -10.95 -29.04
N VAL A 17 0.25 -10.04 -28.43
CA VAL A 17 -1.22 -10.05 -28.39
C VAL A 17 -1.72 -8.78 -29.06
N GLU A 18 -2.66 -8.91 -29.98
CA GLU A 18 -3.38 -7.81 -30.63
C GLU A 18 -4.86 -7.89 -30.28
N TRP A 19 -5.45 -6.75 -29.91
CA TRP A 19 -6.88 -6.64 -29.60
C TRP A 19 -7.66 -6.08 -30.79
N THR A 20 -8.99 -6.24 -30.75
CA THR A 20 -9.89 -5.75 -31.80
C THR A 20 -9.86 -4.23 -31.99
N ASP A 21 -9.43 -3.49 -30.96
CA ASP A 21 -9.20 -2.04 -31.01
C ASP A 21 -7.86 -1.63 -31.64
N GLY A 22 -7.09 -2.59 -32.16
CA GLY A 22 -5.80 -2.35 -32.83
C GLY A 22 -4.60 -2.20 -31.90
N MET A 23 -4.82 -2.21 -30.58
CA MET A 23 -3.74 -2.12 -29.60
C MET A 23 -2.97 -3.44 -29.53
N ARG A 24 -1.68 -3.35 -29.17
CA ARG A 24 -0.76 -4.50 -29.14
C ARG A 24 0.11 -4.50 -27.90
N ALA A 25 0.41 -5.68 -27.37
CA ALA A 25 1.32 -5.84 -26.24
C ALA A 25 2.16 -7.11 -26.37
N LYS A 26 3.37 -7.08 -25.82
CA LYS A 26 4.28 -8.22 -25.75
C LYS A 26 4.43 -8.65 -24.30
N PHE A 27 4.32 -9.94 -24.04
CA PHE A 27 4.51 -10.56 -22.73
C PHE A 27 5.66 -11.55 -22.81
N SER A 28 6.60 -11.53 -21.86
CA SER A 28 7.69 -12.51 -21.84
C SER A 28 7.19 -13.88 -21.40
N ASN A 29 7.82 -14.95 -21.88
CA ASN A 29 7.41 -16.30 -21.48
C ASN A 29 7.59 -16.54 -19.98
N VAL A 30 8.65 -15.98 -19.37
CA VAL A 30 8.90 -16.06 -17.93
C VAL A 30 7.78 -15.39 -17.16
N TRP A 31 7.36 -14.20 -17.58
CA TRP A 31 6.26 -13.48 -16.94
C TRP A 31 4.94 -14.26 -17.06
N LEU A 32 4.65 -14.81 -18.24
CA LEU A 32 3.47 -15.66 -18.45
C LEU A 32 3.51 -16.91 -17.55
N ARG A 33 4.68 -17.54 -17.41
CA ARG A 33 4.85 -18.74 -16.57
C ARG A 33 4.73 -18.44 -15.06
N ASP A 34 5.24 -17.29 -14.61
CA ASP A 34 5.08 -16.82 -13.22
C ASP A 34 3.62 -16.45 -12.92
N ASN A 35 2.92 -15.87 -13.90
CA ASN A 35 1.56 -15.36 -13.71
C ASN A 35 0.47 -16.34 -14.19
N SER A 36 0.76 -17.64 -14.26
CA SER A 36 -0.24 -18.66 -14.57
C SER A 36 -1.29 -18.73 -13.44
N LEU A 37 -2.50 -18.24 -13.72
CA LEU A 37 -3.57 -18.00 -12.73
C LEU A 37 -3.94 -19.22 -11.88
N HIS A 38 -3.80 -20.43 -12.41
CA HIS A 38 -4.18 -21.67 -11.71
C HIS A 38 -3.06 -22.26 -10.84
N MET A 39 -1.79 -21.90 -11.07
CA MET A 39 -0.65 -22.32 -10.26
C MET A 39 0.52 -21.36 -10.47
N ARG A 40 0.62 -20.33 -9.62
CA ARG A 40 1.83 -19.51 -9.57
C ARG A 40 2.97 -20.33 -8.96
N PRO A 41 4.06 -20.59 -9.70
CA PRO A 41 5.19 -21.34 -9.14
C PRO A 41 5.88 -20.52 -8.05
N ALA A 42 6.49 -21.19 -7.06
CA ALA A 42 7.48 -20.54 -6.21
C ALA A 42 8.66 -20.08 -7.08
N LEU A 43 9.32 -18.96 -6.72
CA LEU A 43 10.43 -18.40 -7.49
C LEU A 43 11.54 -19.42 -7.79
N ILE A 44 11.82 -20.31 -6.83
CA ILE A 44 12.83 -21.38 -6.98
C ILE A 44 12.46 -22.45 -8.03
N HIS A 45 11.19 -22.54 -8.42
CA HIS A 45 10.67 -23.49 -9.40
C HIS A 45 10.29 -22.81 -10.72
N LEU A 46 10.57 -21.52 -10.86
CA LEU A 46 10.33 -20.78 -12.09
C LEU A 46 11.46 -21.05 -13.08
N ASP A 47 11.14 -21.72 -14.17
CA ASP A 47 12.02 -21.79 -15.33
C ASP A 47 12.22 -20.37 -15.89
N LEU A 48 13.49 -19.98 -16.09
CA LEU A 48 13.88 -18.67 -16.64
C LEU A 48 13.87 -18.64 -18.17
N ASN A 49 13.74 -19.80 -18.84
CA ASN A 49 13.60 -19.89 -20.28
C ASN A 49 12.41 -20.76 -20.70
N PRO A 50 11.20 -20.54 -20.14
CA PRO A 50 10.06 -21.37 -20.44
C PRO A 50 9.64 -21.12 -21.89
N CYS A 51 9.34 -22.20 -22.61
CA CYS A 51 8.98 -22.15 -24.02
C CYS A 51 7.64 -22.86 -24.22
N PRO A 52 6.52 -22.12 -24.40
CA PRO A 52 5.23 -22.75 -24.61
C PRO A 52 5.25 -23.49 -25.94
N GLN A 53 4.87 -24.76 -25.95
CA GLN A 53 4.80 -25.59 -27.15
C GLN A 53 3.57 -25.25 -27.98
N LYS A 54 2.44 -24.93 -27.32
CA LYS A 54 1.19 -24.58 -27.99
C LYS A 54 0.63 -23.26 -27.49
N VAL A 55 0.03 -22.53 -28.43
CA VAL A 55 -0.76 -21.32 -28.17
C VAL A 55 -2.11 -21.57 -28.82
N ALA A 56 -3.17 -21.64 -28.01
CA ALA A 56 -4.54 -21.72 -28.50
C ALA A 56 -5.26 -20.42 -28.18
N LEU A 57 -5.99 -19.90 -29.16
CA LEU A 57 -6.74 -18.66 -29.03
C LEU A 57 -8.23 -18.98 -28.98
N SER A 58 -8.91 -18.42 -27.99
CA SER A 58 -10.36 -18.24 -27.98
C SER A 58 -10.65 -16.74 -28.01
N SER A 59 -11.87 -16.34 -28.38
CA SER A 59 -12.24 -14.93 -28.54
C SER A 59 -11.86 -14.03 -27.34
N ASN A 60 -11.88 -14.58 -26.12
CA ASN A 60 -11.61 -13.85 -24.90
C ASN A 60 -10.43 -14.37 -24.07
N CYS A 61 -9.66 -15.35 -24.56
CA CYS A 61 -8.59 -15.98 -23.76
C CYS A 61 -7.49 -16.58 -24.64
N VAL A 62 -6.23 -16.44 -24.21
CA VAL A 62 -5.10 -17.18 -24.76
C VAL A 62 -4.75 -18.32 -23.82
N SER A 63 -4.77 -19.55 -24.32
CA SER A 63 -4.26 -20.73 -23.64
C SER A 63 -2.82 -21.01 -24.08
N LEU A 64 -1.92 -21.17 -23.13
CA LEU A 64 -0.53 -21.56 -23.35
C LEU A 64 -0.25 -22.91 -22.70
N GLU A 65 0.44 -23.80 -23.41
CA GLU A 65 0.85 -25.11 -22.90
C GLU A 65 2.38 -25.21 -22.91
N TRP A 66 2.98 -25.43 -21.75
CA TRP A 66 4.40 -25.66 -21.54
C TRP A 66 4.68 -27.14 -21.20
N PRO A 67 5.87 -27.66 -21.50
CA PRO A 67 6.30 -28.97 -20.99
C PRO A 67 6.39 -28.97 -19.45
N PRO A 68 6.12 -30.09 -18.77
CA PRO A 68 5.48 -31.31 -19.26
C PRO A 68 3.97 -31.25 -18.96
N PHE A 69 3.18 -30.65 -19.87
CA PHE A 69 1.71 -30.54 -19.76
C PHE A 69 1.17 -29.47 -18.81
N LEU A 70 1.95 -28.42 -18.55
CA LEU A 70 1.48 -27.25 -17.80
C LEU A 70 0.68 -26.34 -18.73
N ARG A 71 -0.62 -26.27 -18.54
CA ARG A 71 -1.49 -25.34 -19.27
C ARG A 71 -1.86 -24.15 -18.38
N ALA A 72 -1.84 -22.95 -18.95
CA ALA A 72 -2.45 -21.78 -18.33
C ALA A 72 -3.28 -20.99 -19.33
N ASP A 73 -4.39 -20.47 -18.84
CA ASP A 73 -5.35 -19.68 -19.60
C ASP A 73 -5.24 -18.22 -19.14
N PHE A 74 -5.09 -17.31 -20.09
CA PHE A 74 -4.93 -15.88 -19.87
C PHE A 74 -6.11 -15.12 -20.48
N PRO A 75 -7.07 -14.68 -19.65
CA PRO A 75 -8.17 -13.86 -20.11
C PRO A 75 -7.67 -12.57 -20.77
N SER A 76 -8.40 -12.12 -21.80
CA SER A 76 -8.10 -10.90 -22.53
C SER A 76 -8.01 -9.67 -21.63
N GLU A 77 -8.93 -9.57 -20.67
CA GLU A 77 -8.92 -8.50 -19.67
C GLU A 77 -7.67 -8.55 -18.82
N PHE A 78 -7.28 -9.74 -18.32
CA PHE A 78 -6.07 -9.91 -17.53
C PHE A 78 -4.84 -9.41 -18.29
N LEU A 79 -4.63 -9.87 -19.52
CA LEU A 79 -3.52 -9.46 -20.38
C LEU A 79 -3.54 -7.96 -20.65
N ARG A 80 -4.71 -7.41 -21.03
CA ARG A 80 -4.83 -5.99 -21.33
C ARG A 80 -4.44 -5.13 -20.13
N SER A 81 -4.87 -5.56 -18.96
CA SER A 81 -4.71 -4.85 -17.72
C SER A 81 -3.27 -4.89 -17.18
N HIS A 82 -2.43 -5.82 -17.67
CA HIS A 82 -1.01 -5.95 -17.36
C HIS A 82 -0.10 -5.58 -18.54
N SER A 83 -0.66 -4.99 -19.60
CA SER A 83 0.12 -4.44 -20.70
C SER A 83 0.70 -3.07 -20.31
N HIS A 84 1.91 -2.78 -20.80
CA HIS A 84 2.52 -1.45 -20.68
C HIS A 84 1.78 -0.39 -21.54
N VAL A 85 1.02 -0.83 -22.53
CA VAL A 85 0.26 0.03 -23.45
C VAL A 85 -1.20 0.02 -23.00
N GLN A 86 -1.50 0.81 -21.97
CA GLN A 86 -2.88 1.02 -21.55
C GLN A 86 -3.51 2.10 -22.43
N PRO A 87 -4.76 1.93 -22.91
CA PRO A 87 -5.48 3.05 -23.52
C PRO A 87 -5.49 4.22 -22.54
N ALA A 88 -5.41 5.46 -23.04
CA ALA A 88 -5.44 6.70 -22.25
C ALA A 88 -6.75 6.90 -21.45
N THR A 89 -7.60 5.89 -21.39
CA THR A 89 -8.61 5.76 -20.36
C THR A 89 -7.92 5.56 -19.02
N ASN A 90 -8.00 6.58 -18.19
CA ASN A 90 -8.05 6.52 -16.73
C ASN A 90 -9.09 5.49 -16.26
N LEU A 91 -8.90 4.21 -16.60
CA LEU A 91 -9.54 3.12 -15.91
C LEU A 91 -8.85 3.11 -14.56
N CYS A 92 -9.53 3.69 -13.58
CA CYS A 92 -9.33 3.49 -12.16
C CYS A 92 -9.31 1.98 -11.86
N LYS A 93 -8.23 1.30 -12.24
CA LYS A 93 -7.64 0.32 -11.35
C LYS A 93 -7.21 1.16 -10.17
N ASN A 94 -8.00 1.15 -9.12
CA ASN A 94 -7.42 1.34 -7.81
C ASN A 94 -6.48 0.14 -7.64
N PRO A 95 -5.15 0.25 -7.77
CA PRO A 95 -4.34 -0.64 -6.97
C PRO A 95 -4.89 -0.50 -5.54
N ASN A 96 -5.02 -1.60 -4.80
CA ASN A 96 -5.37 -1.56 -3.37
C ASN A 96 -4.37 -0.76 -2.51
N LYS A 97 -3.45 -0.02 -3.15
CA LYS A 97 -2.85 1.20 -2.61
C LYS A 97 -3.66 2.38 -3.15
N GLN A 98 -4.75 2.75 -2.46
CA GLN A 98 -5.12 4.16 -2.44
C GLN A 98 -3.93 4.88 -1.82
N ILE A 99 -2.96 5.27 -2.65
CA ILE A 99 -2.13 6.42 -2.33
C ILE A 99 -3.14 7.56 -2.37
N LEU A 100 -3.61 7.91 -1.18
CA LEU A 100 -4.52 9.01 -0.96
C LEU A 100 -3.86 10.26 -1.55
N THR A 101 -4.28 10.65 -2.76
CA THR A 101 -3.77 11.85 -3.46
C THR A 101 -4.13 13.15 -2.74
N LYS A 102 -4.93 13.05 -1.67
CA LYS A 102 -5.10 14.06 -0.62
C LYS A 102 -4.82 13.36 0.71
N PRO A 103 -3.91 13.87 1.56
CA PRO A 103 -3.35 13.13 2.70
C PRO A 103 -4.40 12.61 3.71
N TRP A 104 -5.62 13.14 3.68
CA TRP A 104 -6.76 12.65 4.44
C TRP A 104 -8.05 13.17 3.80
N ARG A 105 -9.14 12.37 3.84
CA ARG A 105 -10.49 12.82 3.46
C ARG A 105 -11.45 12.33 4.54
N ILE A 106 -12.21 13.25 5.13
CA ILE A 106 -13.36 12.88 5.95
C ILE A 106 -14.38 12.24 5.00
N GLN A 107 -14.51 10.92 5.06
CA GLN A 107 -15.52 10.19 4.29
C GLN A 107 -16.77 10.02 5.13
N LYS A 108 -17.93 10.33 4.56
CA LYS A 108 -19.22 10.00 5.17
C LYS A 108 -19.28 8.47 5.32
N ARG A 109 -19.66 7.97 6.50
CA ARG A 109 -19.76 6.54 6.82
C ARG A 109 -20.40 5.78 5.64
N PRO A 110 -19.72 4.79 5.03
CA PRO A 110 -20.34 4.00 3.97
C PRO A 110 -21.56 3.26 4.53
N CYS A 111 -22.69 3.28 3.82
CA CYS A 111 -23.95 2.70 4.28
C CYS A 111 -23.91 1.17 4.52
N SER A 112 -22.84 0.50 4.11
CA SER A 112 -22.60 -0.92 4.39
C SER A 112 -21.11 -1.19 4.53
N VAL A 113 -20.63 -1.32 5.75
CA VAL A 113 -19.32 -1.93 6.01
C VAL A 113 -19.57 -3.08 6.97
N ASP A 114 -19.22 -4.29 6.55
CA ASP A 114 -19.13 -5.47 7.40
C ASP A 114 -18.25 -5.10 8.60
N GLN A 115 -18.86 -4.93 9.77
CA GLN A 115 -18.27 -4.40 11.00
C GLN A 115 -17.40 -5.45 11.70
N ARG A 116 -16.55 -6.17 10.97
CA ARG A 116 -15.53 -7.02 11.60
C ARG A 116 -14.40 -6.12 12.09
N HIS A 117 -14.63 -5.50 13.25
CA HIS A 117 -13.72 -4.56 13.87
C HIS A 117 -12.43 -5.30 14.27
N ILE A 118 -11.27 -4.82 13.78
CA ILE A 118 -9.96 -5.32 14.20
C ILE A 118 -9.59 -4.80 15.61
N GLY A 119 -10.37 -3.87 16.17
CA GLY A 119 -10.28 -3.39 17.56
C GLY A 119 -11.14 -2.15 17.79
N ALA A 120 -11.38 -1.80 19.05
CA ALA A 120 -12.06 -0.54 19.43
C ALA A 120 -11.39 0.07 20.66
N MET A 121 -11.23 1.40 20.66
CA MET A 121 -10.73 2.16 21.79
C MET A 121 -11.85 3.05 22.33
N ILE A 122 -11.94 3.17 23.65
CA ILE A 122 -12.91 4.04 24.32
C ILE A 122 -12.11 5.02 25.15
N TRP A 123 -12.11 6.29 24.75
CA TRP A 123 -11.64 7.39 25.58
C TRP A 123 -12.65 7.63 26.70
N LYS A 124 -12.19 7.58 27.95
CA LYS A 124 -13.03 7.85 29.13
C LYS A 124 -12.82 9.27 29.65
N GLU A 125 -11.72 9.89 29.23
CA GLU A 125 -11.30 11.22 29.61
C GLU A 125 -12.13 12.29 28.87
N PRO A 126 -12.50 13.37 29.56
CA PRO A 126 -13.32 14.44 28.99
C PRO A 126 -12.58 15.28 27.94
N LEU A 127 -11.24 15.26 27.98
CA LEU A 127 -10.37 15.92 27.03
C LEU A 127 -9.23 14.98 26.69
N VAL A 128 -9.04 14.75 25.39
CA VAL A 128 -7.94 13.95 24.84
C VAL A 128 -7.11 14.86 23.96
N ILE A 129 -5.80 14.91 24.21
CA ILE A 129 -4.87 15.70 23.40
C ILE A 129 -4.78 15.03 22.02
N ASN A 130 -4.66 15.85 20.96
CA ASN A 130 -4.49 15.35 19.60
C ASN A 130 -3.33 14.34 19.51
N GLY A 131 -3.63 13.16 18.98
CA GLY A 131 -2.66 12.09 18.83
C GLY A 131 -3.13 10.98 17.89
N THR A 132 -2.17 10.20 17.44
CA THR A 132 -2.36 9.00 16.63
C THR A 132 -2.90 7.87 17.51
N VAL A 133 -3.82 7.06 16.99
CA VAL A 133 -4.43 5.96 17.75
C VAL A 133 -3.48 4.75 17.76
N TRP A 134 -3.29 4.17 18.95
CA TRP A 134 -2.45 2.96 19.19
C TRP A 134 -1.00 3.04 18.69
N PRO A 135 -0.21 4.04 19.15
CA PRO A 135 1.20 4.16 18.74
C PRO A 135 2.09 3.03 19.31
N HIS A 136 1.63 2.32 20.36
CA HIS A 136 2.33 1.18 20.96
C HIS A 136 2.27 -0.10 20.13
N LEU A 137 1.56 -0.09 18.99
CA LEU A 137 1.55 -1.19 18.02
C LEU A 137 2.62 -0.95 16.96
N GLU A 138 3.33 -2.01 16.54
CA GLU A 138 4.32 -1.95 15.46
C GLU A 138 3.68 -1.57 14.11
N LYS A 139 2.43 -2.01 13.88
CA LYS A 139 1.64 -1.65 12.71
C LYS A 139 0.41 -0.87 13.13
N LEU A 140 0.37 0.41 12.78
CA LEU A 140 -0.73 1.29 13.12
C LEU A 140 -1.91 1.13 12.13
N PRO A 141 -3.16 1.30 12.59
CA PRO A 141 -4.30 1.36 11.69
C PRO A 141 -4.19 2.57 10.77
N SER A 142 -4.37 2.36 9.47
CA SER A 142 -4.36 3.44 8.47
C SER A 142 -5.67 4.23 8.43
N VAL A 143 -6.76 3.68 8.96
CA VAL A 143 -8.08 4.30 9.01
C VAL A 143 -8.70 4.05 10.38
N VAL A 144 -9.21 5.10 10.99
CA VAL A 144 -9.97 5.04 12.24
C VAL A 144 -11.35 5.66 12.04
N THR A 145 -12.36 5.08 12.68
CA THR A 145 -13.69 5.66 12.77
C THR A 145 -13.88 6.16 14.20
N VAL A 146 -14.32 7.42 14.34
CA VAL A 146 -14.58 8.04 15.63
C VAL A 146 -16.08 8.25 15.77
N GLU A 147 -16.65 7.76 16.87
CA GLU A 147 -18.05 7.95 17.21
C GLU A 147 -18.13 8.62 18.59
N THR A 148 -18.92 9.68 18.69
CA THR A 148 -19.16 10.40 19.95
C THR A 148 -20.20 9.67 20.78
N ARG A 149 -19.91 9.43 22.06
CA ARG A 149 -20.87 8.83 23.00
C ARG A 149 -21.82 9.85 23.64
N PHE A 150 -21.52 11.14 23.52
CA PHE A 150 -22.27 12.23 24.12
C PHE A 150 -22.53 13.31 23.08
N ASP A 151 -23.73 13.89 23.07
CA ASP A 151 -24.17 14.86 22.06
C ASP A 151 -23.35 16.17 22.07
N ALA A 152 -22.71 16.49 23.19
CA ALA A 152 -21.85 17.68 23.33
C ALA A 152 -20.37 17.44 22.98
N ALA A 153 -19.98 16.21 22.62
CA ALA A 153 -18.59 15.89 22.33
C ALA A 153 -18.14 16.54 21.02
N ARG A 154 -16.93 17.11 21.03
CA ARG A 154 -16.31 17.72 19.85
C ARG A 154 -15.14 16.88 19.39
N VAL A 155 -15.06 16.64 18.09
CA VAL A 155 -13.92 15.97 17.46
C VAL A 155 -13.01 17.02 16.85
N SER A 156 -11.74 17.01 17.27
CA SER A 156 -10.68 17.87 16.74
C SER A 156 -9.73 17.05 15.89
N LEU A 157 -9.43 17.52 14.69
CA LEU A 157 -8.49 16.89 13.76
C LEU A 157 -7.35 17.86 13.44
N VAL A 158 -6.14 17.35 13.29
CA VAL A 158 -4.94 18.13 12.94
C VAL A 158 -4.25 17.45 11.77
N ASP A 159 -3.88 18.24 10.76
CA ASP A 159 -3.01 17.79 9.67
C ASP A 159 -1.56 17.80 10.15
N SER A 160 -1.11 16.63 10.61
CA SER A 160 0.24 16.44 11.12
C SER A 160 1.32 16.58 10.04
N VAL A 161 1.02 16.26 8.77
CA VAL A 161 1.97 16.44 7.66
C VAL A 161 2.22 17.92 7.43
N ALA A 162 1.15 18.73 7.40
CA ALA A 162 1.28 20.17 7.29
C ALA A 162 2.00 20.77 8.51
N ALA A 163 1.69 20.32 9.72
CA ALA A 163 2.35 20.77 10.94
C ALA A 163 3.86 20.46 10.93
N LEU A 164 4.25 19.26 10.50
CA LEU A 164 5.66 18.88 10.41
C LEU A 164 6.40 19.60 9.27
N LYS A 165 5.75 19.88 8.15
CA LYS A 165 6.33 20.74 7.09
C LYS A 165 6.62 22.14 7.62
N ARG A 166 5.66 22.75 8.34
CA ARG A 166 5.89 24.05 8.98
C ARG A 166 7.03 24.01 9.99
N LEU A 167 7.10 22.95 10.80
CA LEU A 167 8.21 22.77 11.73
C LEU A 167 9.56 22.63 11.00
N HIS A 168 9.61 21.92 9.88
CA HIS A 168 10.80 21.80 9.06
C HIS A 168 11.27 23.17 8.55
N ASP A 169 10.33 23.99 8.06
CA ASP A 169 10.62 25.30 7.47
C ASP A 169 10.99 26.34 8.54
N GLU A 170 10.24 26.39 9.65
CA GLU A 170 10.38 27.39 10.71
C GLU A 170 11.51 27.02 11.71
N HIS A 171 11.73 25.72 11.96
CA HIS A 171 12.66 25.22 12.98
C HIS A 171 13.40 23.93 12.53
N PRO A 172 14.29 24.01 11.53
CA PRO A 172 14.91 22.83 10.92
C PRO A 172 15.77 22.00 11.88
N VAL A 173 16.38 22.63 12.89
CA VAL A 173 17.20 21.94 13.90
C VAL A 173 16.33 21.05 14.79
N TYR A 174 15.19 21.55 15.26
CA TYR A 174 14.25 20.77 16.07
C TYR A 174 13.57 19.69 15.25
N PHE A 175 13.23 19.99 14.00
CA PHE A 175 12.72 19.00 13.07
C PHE A 175 13.70 17.84 12.90
N ARG A 176 14.98 18.14 12.61
CA ARG A 176 16.02 17.10 12.45
C ARG A 176 16.16 16.26 13.71
N PHE A 177 16.28 16.90 14.87
CA PHE A 177 16.37 16.21 16.15
C PHE A 177 15.21 15.24 16.35
N MET A 178 13.96 15.67 16.13
CA MET A 178 12.81 14.79 16.32
C MET A 178 12.69 13.68 15.26
N MET A 179 13.28 13.87 14.08
CA MET A 179 13.31 12.84 13.04
C MET A 179 14.37 11.78 13.32
N GLU A 180 15.53 12.17 13.87
CA GLU A 180 16.64 11.26 14.17
C GLU A 180 16.39 10.39 15.40
N ASN A 181 15.50 10.84 16.31
CA ASN A 181 15.24 10.15 17.57
C ASN A 181 13.83 9.54 17.58
N PRO A 182 13.71 8.21 17.41
CA PRO A 182 12.44 7.50 17.57
C PRO A 182 11.83 7.73 18.96
N ILE A 183 10.49 7.79 19.00
CA ILE A 183 9.73 7.89 20.24
C ILE A 183 9.24 6.50 20.60
N GLU A 184 9.56 6.06 21.83
CA GLU A 184 9.01 4.82 22.37
C GLU A 184 7.60 5.03 22.91
N TYR A 185 6.72 4.07 22.62
CA TYR A 185 5.35 4.03 23.11
C TYR A 185 5.08 2.70 23.80
N GLU A 186 4.35 2.74 24.91
CA GLU A 186 4.08 1.59 25.74
C GLU A 186 2.65 1.62 26.30
N HIS A 187 1.94 0.50 26.19
CA HIS A 187 0.66 0.31 26.83
C HIS A 187 0.38 -1.17 27.10
N ALA A 188 0.08 -1.50 28.35
CA ALA A 188 -0.09 -2.88 28.81
C ALA A 188 1.11 -3.77 28.41
N PHE A 189 0.92 -4.75 27.52
CA PHE A 189 1.98 -5.67 27.06
C PHE A 189 2.59 -5.26 25.71
N PHE A 190 2.15 -4.14 25.13
CA PHE A 190 2.59 -3.68 23.83
C PHE A 190 3.61 -2.56 23.97
N LYS A 191 4.73 -2.70 23.25
CA LYS A 191 5.79 -1.70 23.14
C LYS A 191 6.20 -1.57 21.68
N ALA A 192 6.33 -0.34 21.19
CA ALA A 192 6.82 -0.05 19.85
C ALA A 192 7.60 1.27 19.83
N SER A 193 8.53 1.39 18.89
CA SER A 193 9.30 2.61 18.67
C SER A 193 9.04 3.12 17.26
N HIS A 194 8.65 4.39 17.13
CA HIS A 194 8.32 5.01 15.85
C HIS A 194 9.04 6.34 15.71
N HIS A 195 9.55 6.62 14.51
CA HIS A 195 9.92 7.99 14.15
C HIS A 195 8.67 8.88 14.11
N LEU A 196 8.85 10.17 14.42
CA LEU A 196 7.77 11.15 14.39
C LEU A 196 7.10 11.22 13.00
N ALA A 197 7.89 11.05 11.94
CA ALA A 197 7.41 10.94 10.57
C ALA A 197 8.14 9.83 9.80
N ASN A 198 7.42 9.22 8.87
CA ASN A 198 8.00 8.36 7.83
C ASN A 198 8.13 9.18 6.55
N VAL A 199 9.30 9.09 5.92
CA VAL A 199 9.64 9.85 4.71
C VAL A 199 9.85 8.86 3.56
N ASP A 200 9.15 9.08 2.44
CA ASP A 200 9.40 8.38 1.17
C ASP A 200 9.72 9.42 0.10
N LYS A 201 10.79 9.22 -0.66
CA LYS A 201 11.23 10.14 -1.73
C LYS A 201 11.27 11.63 -1.32
N ASN A 202 11.75 11.90 -0.10
CA ASN A 202 11.84 13.25 0.47
C ASN A 202 10.48 13.91 0.79
N GLU A 203 9.39 13.14 0.83
CA GLU A 203 8.08 13.60 1.26
C GLU A 203 7.62 12.85 2.52
N ILE A 204 7.02 13.58 3.46
CA ILE A 204 6.40 12.97 4.65
C ILE A 204 5.13 12.24 4.22
N VAL A 205 5.11 10.91 4.37
CA VAL A 205 3.98 10.05 3.97
C VAL A 205 3.08 9.64 5.13
N SER A 206 3.62 9.62 6.35
CA SER A 206 2.84 9.37 7.56
C SER A 206 3.54 9.93 8.79
N THR A 207 2.79 10.09 9.87
CA THR A 207 3.27 10.67 11.12
C THR A 207 2.76 9.84 12.29
N VAL A 208 3.55 9.70 13.34
CA VAL A 208 3.15 9.00 14.56
C VAL A 208 3.50 9.86 15.76
N PHE A 209 2.46 10.32 16.47
CA PHE A 209 2.63 11.05 17.72
C PHE A 209 1.43 10.84 18.62
N ASN A 210 1.66 10.48 19.89
CA ASN A 210 0.62 10.50 20.92
C ASN A 210 1.27 10.58 22.30
N ASN A 211 1.03 11.68 23.00
CA ASN A 211 1.71 11.93 24.27
C ASN A 211 1.28 10.98 25.40
N ASP A 212 0.04 10.49 25.37
CA ASP A 212 -0.54 9.69 26.47
C ASP A 212 0.09 8.30 26.59
N PHE A 213 0.62 7.79 25.47
CA PHE A 213 1.24 6.46 25.40
C PHE A 213 2.77 6.52 25.29
N ARG A 214 3.37 7.71 25.32
CA ARG A 214 4.83 7.83 25.24
C ARG A 214 5.46 7.21 26.48
N SER A 215 6.39 6.27 26.29
CA SER A 215 7.08 5.64 27.41
C SER A 215 7.92 6.68 28.16
N SER A 216 7.97 6.54 29.48
CA SER A 216 8.83 7.35 30.35
C SER A 216 10.26 6.82 30.44
N GLN A 217 10.54 5.65 29.84
CA GLN A 217 11.87 5.07 29.81
C GLN A 217 12.75 5.81 28.79
N MET A 218 13.77 6.52 29.26
CA MET A 218 14.84 7.00 28.38
C MET A 218 15.71 5.82 27.97
N THR A 219 15.69 5.46 26.69
CA THR A 219 16.69 4.54 26.13
C THR A 219 18.03 5.26 25.99
N THR A 220 19.10 4.54 26.31
CA THR A 220 20.49 5.01 26.27
C THR A 220 20.97 5.44 24.88
N ASP A 221 20.23 5.14 23.83
CA ASP A 221 20.56 5.54 22.46
C ASP A 221 20.42 7.07 22.24
N ASN A 222 19.66 7.75 23.09
CA ASN A 222 19.47 9.21 23.03
C ASN A 222 20.55 10.04 23.78
N LEU A 223 21.53 9.39 24.42
CA LEU A 223 22.53 10.05 25.29
C LEU A 223 23.83 10.47 24.60
N ILE A 224 24.02 10.19 23.30
CA ILE A 224 25.32 10.42 22.64
C ILE A 224 25.52 11.87 22.12
N PHE A 225 24.52 12.77 22.21
CA PHE A 225 24.65 14.14 21.71
C PHE A 225 24.78 15.26 22.75
N SER A 226 25.16 14.93 23.98
CA SER A 226 25.49 15.95 24.98
C SER A 226 26.92 15.79 25.49
N ILE A 227 27.71 16.84 25.23
CA ILE A 227 29.05 17.18 25.73
C ILE A 227 30.21 16.72 24.83
N ALA A 228 30.48 17.51 23.79
CA ALA A 228 31.85 17.88 23.45
C ALA A 228 31.98 19.39 23.72
N VAL A 229 32.72 19.74 24.77
CA VAL A 229 33.26 21.08 25.01
C VAL A 229 34.49 21.26 24.13
#